data_AF-A0A4V4HR15-F1
#
_entry.id   AF-A0A4V4HR15-F1
#
_cell.length_a   1.000
_cell.length_b   1.000
_cell.length_c   1.000
_cell.angle_alpha   90.00
_cell.angle_beta   90.00
_cell.angle_gamma   90.00
#
_symmetry.space_group_name_H-M   'P 1'
#
loop_
_entity.id
_entity.type
_entity.pdbx_description
1 polymer ?
#
loop_
_entity_poly.entity_id
_entity_poly.type
_entity_poly.pdbx_seq_one_letter_code
_entity_poly.pdbx_strand_id
1 'polypeptide(L)' 'MRSEFQEESRKSLAERIRDQYLEDNGLAEEALAEMPKEDREAIEDEIAALIKRQYGLEDSASDADSAASTL' A
#
# COMPACT_ATOMS: atom_id res chain seq x y z
N MET A 1 10.91 27.13 17.61
CA MET A 1 10.81 26.51 16.27
C MET A 1 11.14 25.02 16.36
N ARG A 2 10.20 24.18 16.83
CA ARG A 2 10.32 22.70 16.79
C ARG A 2 9.05 22.01 16.27
N SER A 3 8.02 22.77 15.91
CA SER A 3 6.73 22.22 15.49
C SER A 3 6.64 22.00 13.98
N GLU A 4 7.41 22.74 13.18
CA GLU A 4 7.37 22.70 11.71
C GLU A 4 8.11 21.48 11.12
N PHE A 5 8.94 20.79 11.91
CA PHE A 5 9.61 19.56 11.47
C PHE A 5 8.70 18.31 11.60
N GLN A 6 7.63 18.41 12.40
CA GLN A 6 6.71 17.31 12.66
C GLN A 6 5.52 17.27 11.71
N GLU A 7 5.26 18.32 10.92
CA GLU A 7 4.17 18.31 9.94
C GLU A 7 4.59 17.65 8.63
N GLU A 8 5.83 17.88 8.18
CA GLU A 8 6.41 17.25 6.97
C GLU A 8 6.65 15.74 7.11
N SER A 9 6.70 15.21 8.34
CA SER A 9 6.99 13.78 8.62
C SER A 9 5.75 12.96 8.98
N ARG A 10 4.53 13.53 8.86
CA ARG A 10 3.26 12.93 9.32
C ARG A 10 2.51 12.05 8.33
N LYS A 11 3.03 11.79 7.13
CA LYS A 11 2.40 10.80 6.26
C LYS A 11 2.54 9.42 6.90
N SER A 12 1.41 8.81 7.25
CA SER A 12 1.34 7.41 7.66
C SER A 12 1.92 6.52 6.58
N LEU A 13 2.39 5.32 6.95
CA LEU A 13 2.93 4.37 5.97
C LEU A 13 1.89 4.04 4.88
N ALA A 14 0.61 3.98 5.25
CA ALA A 14 -0.50 3.80 4.30
C ALA A 14 -0.60 4.94 3.27
N GLU A 15 -0.53 6.20 3.71
CA GLU A 15 -0.54 7.35 2.81
C GLU A 15 0.66 7.36 1.87
N ARG A 16 1.85 7.00 2.36
CA ARG A 16 3.05 6.91 1.50
C ARG A 16 2.93 5.81 0.45
N ILE A 17 2.34 4.66 0.79
CA ILE A 17 2.12 3.56 -0.15
C ILE A 17 1.09 3.96 -1.21
N ARG A 18 0.01 4.65 -0.80
CA ARG A 18 -0.98 5.21 -1.73
C ARG A 18 -0.32 6.18 -2.72
N ASP A 19 0.41 7.17 -2.20
CA ASP A 19 1.10 8.17 -3.02
C ASP A 19 2.06 7.51 -4.01
N GLN A 20 2.88 6.57 -3.54
CA GLN A 20 3.85 5.88 -4.40
C GLN A 20 3.16 5.05 -5.49
N TYR A 21 2.11 4.31 -5.14
CA TYR A 21 1.37 3.52 -6.12
C TYR A 21 0.76 4.40 -7.21
N LEU A 22 0.17 5.55 -6.83
CA LEU A 22 -0.41 6.48 -7.79
C LEU A 22 0.66 7.10 -8.70
N GLU A 23 1.81 7.51 -8.13
CA GLU A 23 2.94 8.03 -8.89
C GLU A 23 3.48 7.00 -9.91
N ASP A 24 3.67 5.74 -9.48
CA ASP A 24 4.17 4.65 -10.31
C ASP A 24 3.23 4.33 -11.49
N ASN A 25 1.92 4.57 -11.31
CA ASN A 25 0.90 4.39 -12.34
C ASN A 25 0.61 5.66 -13.14
N GLY A 26 1.33 6.76 -12.89
CA GLY A 26 1.11 8.04 -13.55
C GLY A 26 -0.26 8.66 -13.26
N LEU A 27 -0.83 8.35 -12.09
CA LEU A 27 -2.12 8.83 -11.62
C LEU A 27 -1.96 9.88 -10.53
N ALA A 28 -2.83 10.89 -10.56
CA ALA A 28 -2.99 11.85 -9.47
C ALA A 28 -4.19 11.46 -8.61
N GLU A 29 -4.22 11.89 -7.34
CA GLU A 29 -5.35 11.64 -6.43
C GLU A 29 -6.65 12.23 -6.98
N GLU A 30 -6.58 13.42 -7.58
CA GLU A 30 -7.73 14.05 -8.24
C GLU A 30 -8.21 13.23 -9.44
N ALA A 31 -7.28 12.70 -10.23
CA ALA A 31 -7.61 11.87 -11.38
C ALA A 31 -8.29 10.57 -10.93
N LEU A 32 -7.81 9.94 -9.86
CA LEU A 32 -8.45 8.77 -9.25
C LEU A 32 -9.87 9.09 -8.76
N ALA A 33 -10.08 10.26 -8.16
CA ALA A 33 -11.40 10.68 -7.68
C ALA A 33 -12.42 10.92 -8.82
N GLU A 34 -11.94 11.37 -9.98
CA GLU A 34 -12.75 11.60 -11.18
C GLU A 34 -13.06 10.31 -11.97
N MET A 35 -12.41 9.19 -11.67
CA MET A 35 -12.67 7.91 -12.34
C MET A 35 -14.08 7.38 -12.06
N PRO A 36 -14.66 6.59 -12.99
CA PRO A 36 -15.86 5.82 -12.73
C PRO A 36 -15.69 4.96 -11.47
N LYS A 37 -16.78 4.77 -10.74
CA LYS A 37 -16.75 4.09 -9.44
C LYS A 37 -16.06 2.72 -9.51
N GLU A 38 -16.36 1.93 -10.53
CA GLU A 38 -15.81 0.57 -10.71
C GLU A 38 -14.30 0.61 -10.93
N ASP A 39 -13.80 1.49 -11.79
CA ASP A 39 -12.37 1.64 -12.07
C ASP A 39 -11.62 2.19 -10.84
N ARG A 40 -12.23 3.13 -10.11
CA ARG A 40 -11.67 3.66 -8.87
C ARG A 40 -11.58 2.58 -7.78
N GLU A 41 -12.64 1.79 -7.58
CA GLU A 41 -12.66 0.72 -6.59
C GLU A 41 -11.58 -0.33 -6.87
N ALA A 42 -11.35 -0.69 -8.13
CA ALA A 42 -10.29 -1.62 -8.50
C ALA A 42 -8.89 -1.12 -8.08
N ILE A 43 -8.60 0.16 -8.31
CA ILE A 43 -7.33 0.77 -7.91
C ILE A 43 -7.22 0.87 -6.38
N GLU A 44 -8.29 1.28 -5.70
CA GLU A 44 -8.32 1.37 -4.23
C GLU A 44 -8.10 0.01 -3.56
N ASP A 45 -8.64 -1.07 -4.14
CA ASP A 45 -8.43 -2.44 -3.68
C ASP A 45 -6.96 -2.89 -3.83
N GLU A 46 -6.31 -2.54 -4.95
CA GLU A 46 -4.88 -2.81 -5.15
C GLU A 46 -4.02 -2.07 -4.12
N ILE A 47 -4.30 -0.80 -3.88
CA ILE A 47 -3.62 0.01 -2.86
C ILE A 47 -3.84 -0.62 -1.47
N ALA A 48 -5.06 -1.03 -1.14
CA ALA A 48 -5.38 -1.66 0.14
C ALA A 48 -4.64 -3.00 0.32
N ALA A 49 -4.50 -3.79 -0.74
CA ALA A 49 -3.73 -5.04 -0.72
C ALA A 49 -2.24 -4.78 -0.49
N LEU A 50 -1.66 -3.79 -1.19
CA LEU A 50 -0.26 -3.38 -1.01
C LEU A 50 0.03 -2.88 0.41
N ILE A 51 -0.91 -2.11 0.98
CA ILE A 51 -0.82 -1.68 2.38
C ILE A 51 -0.79 -2.90 3.30
N LYS A 52 -1.73 -3.84 3.18
CA LYS A 52 -1.77 -5.06 4.02
C LYS A 52 -0.46 -5.86 3.93
N ARG A 53 0.07 -6.03 2.71
CA ARG A 53 1.37 -6.67 2.46
C ARG A 53 2.50 -5.99 3.21
N GLN A 54 2.61 -4.66 3.12
CA GLN A 54 3.67 -3.90 3.79
C GLN A 54 3.54 -3.87 5.32
N TYR A 55 2.33 -4.01 5.84
CA TYR A 55 2.11 -4.19 7.28
C TYR A 55 2.39 -5.62 7.77
N GLY A 56 2.80 -6.54 6.89
CA GLY A 56 3.02 -7.95 7.23
C GLY A 56 1.72 -8.65 7.64
N LEU A 57 0.58 -8.14 7.18
CA LEU A 57 -0.74 -8.71 7.41
C LEU A 57 -1.12 -9.74 6.33
N GLU A 58 -0.26 -9.96 5.34
CA GLU A 58 -0.33 -11.17 4.53
C GLU A 58 0.03 -12.36 5.41
N ASP A 59 -0.98 -13.16 5.70
CA ASP A 59 -0.92 -14.37 6.51
C ASP A 59 0.34 -15.17 6.20
N SER A 60 1.03 -15.57 7.27
CA SER A 60 2.00 -16.66 7.31
C SER A 60 1.37 -17.99 6.88
N ALA A 61 0.93 -18.10 5.63
CA ALA A 61 0.31 -19.28 5.03
C ALA A 61 1.23 -19.98 4.01
N SER A 62 2.55 -19.73 4.08
CA SER A 62 3.52 -20.39 3.21
C SER A 62 4.85 -20.73 3.91
N ASP A 63 4.81 -21.06 5.21
CA ASP A 63 5.91 -21.76 5.90
C ASP A 63 5.45 -23.18 6.28
N ALA A 64 5.12 -23.98 5.26
CA ALA A 64 4.83 -25.40 5.44
C ALA A 64 5.27 -26.25 4.23
N ASP A 65 6.37 -25.90 3.57
CA ASP A 65 7.04 -26.80 2.61
C ASP A 65 8.55 -26.58 2.56
N SER A 66 9.24 -26.78 3.69
CA SER A 66 10.70 -26.93 3.73
C SER A 66 11.13 -27.69 4.98
N ALA A 67 10.56 -28.88 5.19
CA ALA A 67 11.04 -29.82 6.20
C ALA A 67 10.74 -31.29 5.82
N ALA A 68 10.96 -31.67 4.56
CA ALA A 68 10.87 -33.07 4.14
C ALA A 68 11.84 -33.39 2.98
N SER A 69 13.12 -33.12 3.18
CA SER A 69 14.16 -33.91 2.50
C SER A 69 15.45 -33.82 3.29
N THR A 70 16.05 -34.99 3.49
CA THR A 70 17.36 -35.27 4.11
C THR A 70 17.32 -35.57 5.61
N LEU A 71 17.00 -36.82 5.95
CA LEU A 71 17.87 -37.72 6.72
C LEU A 71 17.34 -39.16 6.66
#